data_AF-L2F9V9-F1
#
_entry.id   AF-L2F9V9-F1
#
_cell.length_a   1.000
_cell.length_b   1.000
_cell.length_c   1.000
_cell.angle_alpha   90.00
_cell.angle_beta   90.00
_cell.angle_gamma   90.00
#
_symmetry.space_group_name_H-M   'P 1'
#
loop_
_entity.id
_entity.type
_entity.pdbx_description
1 polymer ?
#
loop_
_entity_poly.entity_id
_entity_poly.type
_entity_poly.pdbx_seq_one_letter_code
_entity_poly.pdbx_strand_id
1 'polypeptide(L)'
;MRLKFTKDDLNIYPKDLPKGLINALIIACLVLGLAGLRTGRNWQGVVAVLEYWAFMLLWIPTAITICAIPFKLRDDSFELKLAYYLGMFVAFIFIINKLRYLR
;
A
#
# COMPACT_ATOMS: atom_id res chain seq x y z
N MET A 1 -13.71 13.64 -22.10
CA MET A 1 -12.62 12.68 -21.90
C MET A 1 -13.25 11.38 -21.37
N ARG A 2 -13.35 10.33 -22.21
CA ARG A 2 -14.10 9.10 -21.86
C ARG A 2 -13.10 8.12 -21.24
N LEU A 3 -13.19 7.88 -19.93
CA LEU A 3 -12.35 6.91 -19.20
C LEU A 3 -12.59 5.50 -19.78
N LYS A 4 -11.74 5.06 -20.70
CA LYS A 4 -11.70 3.66 -21.14
C LYS A 4 -10.91 2.87 -20.09
N PHE A 5 -11.59 2.40 -19.06
CA PHE A 5 -11.04 1.34 -18.22
C PHE A 5 -10.97 0.06 -19.05
N THR A 6 -9.77 -0.37 -19.41
CA THR A 6 -9.57 -1.59 -20.18
C THR A 6 -9.68 -2.79 -19.24
N LYS A 7 -10.08 -3.98 -19.73
CA LYS A 7 -10.24 -5.18 -18.88
C LYS A 7 -8.95 -5.56 -18.14
N ASP A 8 -7.79 -5.19 -18.69
CA ASP A 8 -6.50 -5.38 -18.05
C ASP A 8 -6.32 -4.51 -16.79
N ASP A 9 -7.03 -3.38 -16.65
CA ASP A 9 -7.00 -2.54 -15.46
C ASP A 9 -7.66 -3.20 -14.23
N LEU A 10 -8.54 -4.19 -14.43
CA LEU A 10 -9.17 -4.93 -13.31
C LEU A 10 -8.29 -6.04 -12.73
N ASN A 11 -7.21 -6.44 -13.41
CA ASN A 11 -6.33 -7.49 -12.91
C ASN A 11 -5.45 -6.95 -11.77
N ILE A 12 -5.51 -7.54 -10.57
CA ILE A 12 -4.78 -7.06 -9.40
C ILE A 12 -3.24 -7.04 -9.63
N TYR A 13 -2.73 -7.93 -10.49
CA TYR A 13 -1.30 -8.02 -10.77
C TYR A 13 -0.89 -7.15 -11.98
N PRO A 14 0.17 -6.33 -11.86
CA PRO A 14 0.79 -5.66 -13.01
C PRO A 14 1.41 -6.71 -13.95
N LYS A 15 1.42 -6.46 -15.26
CA LYS A 15 1.88 -7.45 -16.26
C LYS A 15 3.37 -7.77 -16.11
N ASP A 16 4.16 -6.81 -15.63
CA ASP A 16 5.62 -6.88 -15.58
C ASP A 16 6.21 -7.08 -14.17
N LEU A 17 5.38 -7.25 -13.14
CA LEU A 17 5.85 -7.37 -11.75
C LEU A 17 5.74 -8.81 -11.22
N PRO A 18 6.80 -9.39 -10.63
CA PRO A 18 6.73 -10.73 -10.08
C PRO A 18 5.69 -10.80 -8.96
N LYS A 19 4.69 -11.66 -9.13
CA LYS A 19 3.57 -11.86 -8.19
C LYS A 19 4.04 -12.14 -6.76
N GLY A 20 5.19 -12.81 -6.63
CA GLY A 20 5.83 -13.09 -5.34
C GLY A 20 6.26 -11.84 -4.58
N LEU A 21 6.70 -10.78 -5.27
CA LEU A 21 7.13 -9.53 -4.64
C LEU A 21 5.94 -8.79 -4.03
N ILE A 22 4.83 -8.75 -4.76
CA ILE A 22 3.56 -8.16 -4.27
C ILE A 22 3.05 -8.93 -3.05
N ASN A 23 3.01 -10.26 -3.14
CA ASN A 23 2.57 -11.08 -2.01
C ASN A 23 3.50 -10.92 -0.80
N ALA A 24 4.81 -10.87 -1.00
CA ALA A 24 5.77 -10.63 0.08
C ALA A 24 5.54 -9.27 0.75
N LEU A 25 5.27 -8.22 -0.03
CA LEU A 25 4.98 -6.88 0.49
C LEU A 25 3.69 -6.86 1.31
N ILE A 26 2.62 -7.49 0.82
CA ILE A 26 1.34 -7.59 1.52
C ILE A 26 1.52 -8.38 2.84
N ILE A 27 2.20 -9.53 2.79
CA ILE A 27 2.48 -10.35 3.98
C ILE A 27 3.31 -9.54 4.99
N ALA A 28 4.32 -8.82 4.53
CA ALA A 28 5.18 -8.03 5.41
C ALA A 28 4.41 -6.87 6.07
N CYS A 29 3.54 -6.18 5.34
CA CYS A 29 2.61 -5.18 5.91
C CYS A 29 1.65 -5.79 6.94
N LEU A 30 1.11 -6.98 6.66
CA LEU A 30 0.22 -7.68 7.60
C LEU A 30 0.95 -8.02 8.90
N VAL A 31 2.15 -8.60 8.81
CA VAL A 31 2.98 -8.98 9.97
C VAL A 31 3.41 -7.75 10.77
N LEU A 32 3.80 -6.65 10.10
CA LEU A 32 4.18 -5.40 10.76
C LEU A 32 3.01 -4.73 11.47
N GLY A 33 1.82 -4.74 10.90
CA GLY A 33 0.63 -4.24 11.62
C GLY A 33 0.33 -5.09 12.85
N LEU A 34 0.51 -6.41 12.77
CA LEU A 34 0.41 -7.32 13.92
C LEU A 34 1.38 -6.97 15.05
N ALA A 35 2.55 -6.39 14.74
CA ALA A 35 3.49 -5.91 15.75
C ALA A 35 2.90 -4.81 16.65
N GLY A 36 1.85 -4.11 16.21
CA GLY A 36 1.09 -3.16 17.02
C GLY A 36 0.42 -3.75 18.26
N LEU A 37 0.13 -5.06 18.28
CA LEU A 37 -0.38 -5.76 19.46
C LEU A 37 0.61 -5.74 20.63
N ARG A 38 1.91 -5.58 20.36
CA ARG A 38 2.93 -5.52 21.40
C ARG A 38 2.93 -4.20 22.18
N THR A 39 2.36 -3.14 21.60
CA THR A 39 2.43 -1.77 22.15
C THR A 39 1.27 -1.47 23.12
N GLY A 40 0.14 -2.16 23.02
CA GLY A 40 -1.07 -1.83 23.79
C GLY A 40 -1.57 -2.99 24.67
N ARG A 41 -2.05 -2.69 25.88
CA ARG A 41 -2.73 -3.65 26.76
C ARG A 41 -4.22 -3.69 26.36
N ASN A 42 -4.77 -4.88 26.09
CA ASN A 42 -6.17 -5.12 25.71
C ASN A 42 -6.59 -4.48 24.35
N TRP A 43 -7.82 -3.96 24.25
CA TRP A 43 -8.45 -3.43 23.02
C TRP A 43 -7.67 -2.34 22.30
N GLN A 44 -6.83 -1.58 23.02
CA GLN A 44 -5.98 -0.54 22.41
C GLN A 44 -4.93 -1.12 21.47
N GLY A 45 -4.46 -2.36 21.71
CA GLY A 45 -3.55 -3.04 20.79
C GLY A 45 -4.21 -3.40 19.46
N VAL A 46 -5.48 -3.82 19.49
CA VAL A 46 -6.24 -4.16 18.27
C VAL A 46 -6.54 -2.91 17.44
N VAL A 47 -6.90 -1.80 18.09
CA VAL A 47 -7.10 -0.52 17.41
C VAL A 47 -5.81 -0.03 16.75
N ALA A 48 -4.67 -0.16 17.44
CA ALA A 48 -3.38 0.21 16.88
C ALA A 48 -3.01 -0.62 15.64
N VAL A 49 -3.27 -1.93 15.64
CA VAL A 49 -3.06 -2.80 14.45
C VAL A 49 -3.90 -2.32 13.27
N LEU A 50 -5.19 -2.04 13.48
CA LEU A 50 -6.09 -1.55 12.44
C LEU A 50 -5.64 -0.20 11.90
N GLU A 51 -5.19 0.71 12.77
CA GLU A 51 -4.66 2.00 12.36
C GLU A 51 -3.39 1.83 11.51
N TYR A 52 -2.48 0.94 11.90
CA TYR A 52 -1.28 0.64 11.12
C TYR A 52 -1.60 0.03 9.74
N TRP A 53 -2.53 -0.92 9.68
CA TRP A 53 -2.98 -1.49 8.41
C TRP A 53 -3.69 -0.46 7.53
N ALA A 54 -4.57 0.35 8.10
CA ALA A 54 -5.25 1.42 7.38
C ALA A 54 -4.23 2.43 6.82
N PHE A 55 -3.22 2.80 7.59
CA PHE A 55 -2.17 3.70 7.13
C PHE A 55 -1.32 3.09 6.00
N MET A 56 -0.92 1.82 6.15
CA MET A 56 -0.04 1.12 5.22
C MET A 56 -0.69 0.73 3.91
N LEU A 57 -1.92 0.21 3.97
CA LEU A 57 -2.61 -0.39 2.83
C LEU A 57 -3.57 0.58 2.17
N LEU A 58 -4.06 1.58 2.91
CA LEU A 58 -5.14 2.45 2.46
C LEU A 58 -4.65 3.88 2.29
N TRP A 59 -4.28 4.60 3.35
CA TRP A 59 -4.00 6.04 3.26
C TRP A 59 -2.83 6.40 2.36
N ILE A 60 -1.63 5.87 2.61
CA ILE A 60 -0.44 6.22 1.84
C ILE A 60 -0.55 5.74 0.38
N PRO A 61 -0.95 4.48 0.11
CA PRO A 61 -1.09 4.00 -1.27
C PRO A 61 -2.18 4.75 -2.04
N THR A 62 -3.31 5.06 -1.41
CA THR A 62 -4.39 5.82 -2.09
C THR A 62 -3.97 7.25 -2.36
N ALA A 63 -3.32 7.94 -1.42
CA ALA A 63 -2.83 9.30 -1.62
C ALA A 63 -1.85 9.38 -2.81
N ILE A 64 -0.90 8.45 -2.88
CA ILE A 64 0.07 8.36 -3.98
C ILE A 64 -0.63 8.04 -5.31
N THR A 65 -1.62 7.14 -5.28
CA THR A 65 -2.40 6.81 -6.47
C THR A 65 -3.21 8.01 -6.96
N ILE A 66 -3.81 8.79 -6.05
CA ILE A 66 -4.55 10.03 -6.37
C ILE A 66 -3.59 11.06 -7.00
N CYS A 67 -2.41 11.25 -6.42
CA CYS A 67 -1.38 12.10 -7.00
C CYS A 67 -0.89 11.60 -8.37
N ALA A 68 -1.04 10.29 -8.65
CA ALA A 68 -0.66 9.68 -9.91
C ALA A 68 -1.75 9.75 -11.01
N ILE A 69 -3.01 10.05 -10.66
CA ILE A 69 -4.12 10.24 -11.60
C ILE A 69 -3.79 11.21 -12.75
N PRO A 70 -3.24 12.42 -12.52
CA PRO A 70 -2.92 13.34 -13.62
C PRO A 70 -1.91 12.75 -14.62
N PHE A 71 -1.00 11.88 -14.18
CA PHE A 71 -0.06 11.21 -15.09
C PHE A 71 -0.77 10.18 -15.96
N LYS A 72 -1.74 9.44 -15.43
CA LYS A 72 -2.57 8.52 -16.23
C LYS A 72 -3.46 9.25 -17.22
N LEU A 73 -3.99 10.42 -16.83
CA LEU A 73 -4.80 11.24 -17.73
C LEU A 73 -3.95 11.84 -18.87
N ARG A 74 -2.64 11.96 -18.68
CA ARG A 74 -1.70 12.46 -19.68
C ARG A 74 -1.14 11.35 -20.57
N ASP A 75 -0.93 10.15 -20.00
CA ASP A 75 -0.30 9.02 -20.67
C ASP A 75 -1.06 7.71 -20.37
N ASP A 76 -1.69 7.14 -21.40
CA ASP A 76 -2.48 5.91 -21.29
C ASP A 76 -1.61 4.68 -20.99
N SER A 77 -0.31 4.73 -21.27
CA SER A 77 0.64 3.64 -20.98
C SER A 77 1.01 3.53 -19.51
N PHE A 78 0.71 4.56 -18.70
CA PHE A 78 1.06 4.57 -17.28
C PHE A 78 0.20 3.57 -16.48
N GLU A 79 0.82 2.66 -15.74
CA GLU A 79 0.10 1.69 -14.92
C GLU A 79 -0.20 2.24 -13.51
N LEU A 80 -1.46 2.61 -13.25
CA LEU A 80 -1.89 3.15 -11.95
C LEU A 80 -1.61 2.20 -10.77
N LYS A 81 -1.64 0.89 -11.05
CA LYS A 81 -1.35 -0.16 -10.06
C LYS A 81 0.09 -0.09 -9.58
N LEU A 82 1.02 0.24 -10.46
CA LEU A 82 2.43 0.36 -10.11
C LEU A 82 2.64 1.52 -9.13
N ALA A 83 1.92 2.63 -9.32
CA ALA A 83 1.89 3.74 -8.36
C ALA A 83 1.28 3.33 -7.00
N TYR A 84 0.22 2.51 -7.01
CA TYR A 84 -0.35 1.96 -5.78
C TYR A 84 0.63 1.05 -5.01
N TYR A 85 1.29 0.12 -5.72
CA TYR A 85 2.30 -0.77 -5.13
C TYR A 85 3.55 -0.01 -4.65
N LEU A 86 3.98 1.01 -5.39
CA LEU A 86 5.01 1.94 -4.95
C LEU A 86 4.58 2.61 -3.63
N GLY A 87 3.33 3.04 -3.53
CA GLY A 87 2.82 3.64 -2.30
C GLY A 87 2.78 2.68 -1.11
N MET A 88 2.40 1.41 -1.33
CA MET A 88 2.50 0.38 -0.29
C MET A 88 3.96 0.15 0.14
N PHE A 89 4.91 0.19 -0.79
CA PHE A 89 6.33 0.05 -0.48
C PHE A 89 6.88 1.23 0.33
N VAL A 90 6.49 2.47 -0.01
CA VAL A 90 6.85 3.66 0.77
C VAL A 90 6.26 3.60 2.18
N ALA A 91 4.99 3.20 2.31
CA ALA A 91 4.35 3.04 3.60
C ALA A 91 5.04 1.98 4.47
N PHE A 92 5.49 0.89 3.85
CA PHE A 92 6.29 -0.15 4.50
C PHE A 92 7.59 0.40 5.10
N ILE A 93 8.38 1.16 4.32
CA ILE A 93 9.61 1.80 4.82
C ILE A 93 9.30 2.76 5.97
N PHE A 94 8.21 3.52 5.87
CA PHE A 94 7.83 4.49 6.90
C PHE A 94 7.56 3.81 8.24
N ILE A 95 6.84 2.69 8.26
CA ILE A 95 6.61 1.93 9.50
C ILE A 95 7.88 1.30 10.03
N ILE A 96 8.75 0.77 9.19
CA ILE A 96 10.06 0.27 9.64
C ILE A 96 10.83 1.38 10.37
N ASN A 97 10.86 2.58 9.81
CA ASN A 97 11.48 3.74 10.44
C ASN A 97 10.77 4.14 11.74
N LYS A 98 9.44 4.15 11.76
CA LYS A 98 8.65 4.43 12.97
C LYS A 98 8.97 3.44 14.09
N LEU A 99 9.06 2.15 13.78
CA LEU A 99 9.42 1.09 14.73
C LEU A 99 10.87 1.22 15.21
N ARG A 100 11.78 1.70 14.36
CA ARG A 100 13.17 1.98 14.74
C ARG A 100 13.27 3.14 15.73
N TYR A 101 12.43 4.16 15.57
CA TYR A 101 12.41 5.34 16.44
C TYR A 101 11.64 5.13 17.75
N LEU A 102 10.76 4.12 17.81
CA LEU A 102 10.04 3.71 19.02
C LEU A 102 10.86 2.81 19.98
N ARG A 103 12.15 2.61 19.70
CA ARG A 103 13.10 1.88 20.56
C ARG A 103 13.80 2.83 21.51
#